data_AF-A0A7W5C0S7-F1
#
_entry.id   AF-A0A7W5C0S7-F1
#
_cell.length_a   1.000
_cell.length_b   1.000
_cell.length_c   1.000
_cell.angle_alpha   90.00
_cell.angle_beta   90.00
_cell.angle_gamma   90.00
#
_symmetry.space_group_name_H-M   'P 1'
#
loop_
_entity.id
_entity.type
_entity.pdbx_description
1 polymer ?
#
loop_
_entity_poly.entity_id
_entity_poly.type
_entity_poly.pdbx_seq_one_letter_code
_entity_poly.pdbx_strand_id
1 'polypeptide(L)'
;MAHVSNATPFSEALYRKWGPGGHEYEVLAVRGTFRFTGDNRPLALAETQRPIRWQETYAGDREDDPARFMADDSDLVIGKPATDVHVSGTLRHPRSMPRTCWRVGVQVGPVDKRLRVWGRRRFEYGLLGWKLSAAEPVDAVPLDYRHAFGGCYATEPQAGQDPAQACLAYPENPAGCGWLPASRDYRCAPKSVVRRLKPDLSTRRTLPAPQLEDLDQPVRSPFDRLPPAGFGPIARWWQPRVARQGTLDDAWLAHRYPQWPDDFDYHFYNSAHPDLIAPGYLRGDEVVILSNCLAGSQLIEAGSFSLYGYRTHLPGLSVKALAEQRSGEHTVTALALDTVGIDLDQREITLTWRALFPPQDPLRRVIVSASALQARRRA
;
A
#
# COMPACT_ATOMS: atom_id res chain seq x y z
N MET A 1 28.98 -5.41 -8.46
CA MET A 1 27.80 -6.29 -8.31
C MET A 1 27.95 -7.49 -9.22
N ALA A 2 27.35 -8.63 -8.85
CA ALA A 2 27.32 -9.82 -9.69
C ALA A 2 26.66 -9.57 -11.05
N HIS A 3 27.03 -10.35 -12.05
CA HIS A 3 26.39 -10.32 -13.36
C HIS A 3 25.04 -11.05 -13.31
N VAL A 4 23.96 -10.38 -13.72
CA VAL A 4 22.63 -10.96 -13.81
C VAL A 4 22.35 -11.38 -15.25
N SER A 5 21.91 -12.62 -15.45
CA SER A 5 21.41 -13.12 -16.73
C SER A 5 19.95 -13.48 -16.56
N ASN A 6 19.05 -12.66 -17.09
CA ASN A 6 17.63 -12.87 -16.96
C ASN A 6 17.08 -13.65 -18.17
N ALA A 7 16.68 -14.91 -17.95
CA ALA A 7 16.09 -15.77 -18.98
C ALA A 7 14.56 -15.65 -19.03
N THR A 8 13.99 -14.65 -18.36
CA THR A 8 12.56 -14.34 -18.35
C THR A 8 12.31 -13.02 -19.06
N PRO A 9 11.06 -12.72 -19.48
CA PRO A 9 10.72 -11.40 -20.01
C PRO A 9 10.62 -10.32 -18.91
N PHE A 10 10.69 -10.68 -17.63
CA PHE A 10 10.43 -9.78 -16.50
C PHE A 10 11.53 -8.74 -16.32
N SER A 11 11.21 -7.61 -15.69
CA SER A 11 12.23 -6.64 -15.28
C SER A 11 12.95 -7.12 -14.02
N GLU A 12 14.24 -6.84 -13.89
CA GLU A 12 15.04 -7.22 -12.74
C GLU A 12 15.92 -6.10 -12.19
N ALA A 13 16.25 -6.21 -10.91
CA ALA A 13 17.29 -5.42 -10.28
C ALA A 13 18.02 -6.27 -9.24
N LEU A 14 19.35 -6.26 -9.33
CA LEU A 14 20.22 -6.65 -8.23
C LEU A 14 20.69 -5.37 -7.55
N TYR A 15 20.62 -5.28 -6.23
CA TYR A 15 21.09 -4.12 -5.48
C TYR A 15 21.55 -4.53 -4.10
N ARG A 16 22.06 -3.58 -3.32
CA ARG A 16 22.54 -3.81 -1.97
C ARG A 16 21.71 -3.06 -0.95
N LYS A 17 21.46 -3.69 0.19
CA LYS A 17 20.78 -3.07 1.33
C LYS A 17 21.42 -3.52 2.63
N TRP A 18 21.55 -2.58 3.56
CA TRP A 18 21.81 -2.89 4.95
C TRP A 18 20.66 -3.72 5.52
N GLY A 19 21.02 -4.68 6.35
CA GLY A 19 20.12 -5.64 6.95
C GLY A 19 20.47 -5.97 8.40
N PRO A 20 19.90 -7.07 8.93
CA PRO A 20 20.18 -7.54 10.27
C PRO A 20 21.69 -7.69 10.53
N GLY A 21 22.10 -7.43 11.79
CA GLY A 21 23.50 -7.53 12.21
C GLY A 21 24.43 -6.46 11.62
N GLY A 22 23.88 -5.43 10.97
CA GLY A 22 24.68 -4.39 10.33
C GLY A 22 25.45 -4.93 9.11
N HIS A 23 24.91 -5.94 8.43
CA HIS A 23 25.50 -6.49 7.22
C HIS A 23 24.84 -5.93 5.96
N GLU A 24 25.62 -5.81 4.88
CA GLU A 24 25.11 -5.44 3.57
C GLU A 24 24.76 -6.70 2.77
N TYR A 25 23.49 -6.85 2.40
CA TYR A 25 22.99 -7.98 1.65
C TYR A 25 22.85 -7.64 0.17
N GLU A 26 23.04 -8.64 -0.70
CA GLU A 26 22.67 -8.55 -2.11
C GLU A 26 21.22 -9.01 -2.29
N VAL A 27 20.37 -8.14 -2.83
CA VAL A 27 18.94 -8.37 -3.00
C VAL A 27 18.64 -8.43 -4.49
N LEU A 28 18.02 -9.52 -4.92
CA LEU A 28 17.49 -9.66 -6.28
C LEU A 28 15.98 -9.46 -6.25
N ALA A 29 15.50 -8.45 -6.96
CA ALA A 29 14.08 -8.24 -7.24
C ALA A 29 13.78 -8.53 -8.71
N VAL A 30 12.68 -9.23 -8.97
CA VAL A 30 12.18 -9.54 -10.31
C VAL A 30 10.72 -9.14 -10.36
N ARG A 31 10.32 -8.40 -11.39
CA ARG A 31 8.98 -7.85 -11.54
C ARG A 31 8.36 -8.23 -12.87
N GLY A 32 7.25 -8.97 -12.80
CA GLY A 32 6.44 -9.34 -13.96
C GLY A 32 5.15 -8.54 -14.04
N THR A 33 4.72 -8.23 -15.26
CA THR A 33 3.45 -7.56 -15.58
C THR A 33 2.56 -8.51 -16.38
N PHE A 34 1.32 -8.59 -15.95
CA PHE A 34 0.29 -9.44 -16.53
C PHE A 34 -0.97 -8.63 -16.77
N ARG A 35 -1.73 -8.97 -17.81
CA ARG A 35 -3.00 -8.33 -18.15
C ARG A 35 -4.17 -9.21 -17.76
N PHE A 36 -5.28 -8.55 -17.45
CA PHE A 36 -6.55 -9.22 -17.25
C PHE A 36 -6.92 -10.01 -18.52
N THR A 37 -7.34 -11.25 -18.33
CA THR A 37 -7.86 -12.13 -19.39
C THR A 37 -9.38 -12.26 -19.27
N GLY A 38 -9.99 -13.13 -20.08
CA GLY A 38 -11.41 -13.46 -19.92
C GLY A 38 -11.74 -14.06 -18.55
N ASP A 39 -13.03 -14.06 -18.20
CA ASP A 39 -13.47 -14.43 -16.86
C ASP A 39 -13.01 -15.83 -16.44
N ASN A 40 -12.58 -15.92 -15.18
CA ASN A 40 -12.06 -17.10 -14.50
C ASN A 40 -10.88 -17.80 -15.21
N ARG A 41 -10.13 -17.10 -16.07
CA ARG A 41 -8.87 -17.59 -16.65
C ARG A 41 -7.66 -16.99 -15.93
N PRO A 42 -6.49 -17.67 -15.93
CA PRO A 42 -5.25 -17.07 -15.45
C PRO A 42 -4.89 -15.81 -16.24
N LEU A 43 -4.19 -14.90 -15.59
CA LEU A 43 -3.67 -13.69 -16.24
C LEU A 43 -2.71 -14.04 -17.39
N ALA A 44 -2.69 -13.19 -18.42
CA ALA A 44 -1.77 -13.33 -19.55
C ALA A 44 -0.54 -12.46 -19.34
N LEU A 45 0.62 -12.91 -19.79
CA LEU A 45 1.83 -12.08 -19.82
C LEU A 45 1.57 -10.81 -20.63
N ALA A 46 1.94 -9.64 -20.09
CA ALA A 46 1.85 -8.39 -20.83
C ALA A 46 2.96 -8.29 -21.87
N GLU A 47 2.63 -7.76 -23.06
CA GLU A 47 3.63 -7.50 -24.12
C GLU A 47 4.71 -6.52 -23.66
N THR A 48 4.31 -5.49 -22.90
CA THR A 48 5.20 -4.52 -22.28
C THR A 48 5.28 -4.76 -20.79
N GLN A 49 6.49 -4.95 -20.27
CA GLN A 49 6.73 -5.16 -18.85
C GLN A 49 6.99 -3.81 -18.15
N ARG A 50 6.44 -3.66 -16.94
CA ARG A 50 6.68 -2.48 -16.11
C ARG A 50 8.06 -2.60 -15.44
N PRO A 51 8.85 -1.51 -15.40
CA PRO A 51 10.18 -1.56 -14.83
C PRO A 51 10.14 -1.77 -13.31
N ILE A 52 11.29 -2.15 -12.76
CA ILE A 52 11.57 -2.04 -11.32
C ILE A 52 11.33 -0.59 -10.87
N ARG A 53 10.63 -0.40 -9.75
CA ARG A 53 10.48 0.90 -9.09
C ARG A 53 11.70 1.20 -8.25
N TRP A 54 12.56 2.06 -8.76
CA TRP A 54 13.77 2.49 -8.06
C TRP A 54 13.48 3.42 -6.87
N GLN A 55 12.34 4.09 -6.88
CA GLN A 55 11.92 5.03 -5.84
C GLN A 55 10.42 4.97 -5.62
N GLU A 56 9.99 5.40 -4.44
CA GLU A 56 8.58 5.68 -4.17
C GLU A 56 8.08 6.82 -5.07
N THR A 57 6.82 6.72 -5.47
CA THR A 57 6.12 7.84 -6.10
C THR A 57 5.11 8.40 -5.11
N TYR A 58 5.01 9.72 -5.10
CA TYR A 58 4.09 10.44 -4.24
C TYR A 58 3.28 11.38 -5.10
N ALA A 59 2.02 11.57 -4.73
CA ALA A 59 1.18 12.59 -5.32
C ALA A 59 0.93 13.72 -4.31
N GLY A 60 1.01 14.95 -4.81
CA GLY A 60 1.14 16.18 -4.05
C GLY A 60 2.26 17.05 -4.62
N ASP A 61 2.12 18.37 -4.48
CA ASP A 61 2.95 19.34 -5.23
C ASP A 61 4.30 19.63 -4.56
N ARG A 62 4.46 19.28 -3.27
CA ARG A 62 5.67 19.57 -2.49
C ARG A 62 6.17 18.38 -1.70
N GLU A 63 7.49 18.27 -1.59
CA GLU A 63 8.15 17.19 -0.84
C GLU A 63 7.96 17.31 0.68
N ASP A 64 7.85 18.54 1.19
CA ASP A 64 7.66 18.89 2.59
C ASP A 64 6.19 18.98 3.01
N ASP A 65 5.24 18.63 2.14
CA ASP A 65 3.82 18.64 2.47
C ASP A 65 3.49 17.49 3.47
N PRO A 66 3.09 17.79 4.71
CA PRO A 66 2.73 16.76 5.68
C PRO A 66 1.49 15.94 5.24
N ALA A 67 0.69 16.43 4.30
CA ALA A 67 -0.45 15.75 3.70
C ALA A 67 -0.10 14.97 2.41
N ARG A 68 1.19 14.86 2.06
CA ARG A 68 1.64 14.08 0.90
C ARG A 68 1.33 12.59 1.09
N PHE A 69 0.78 11.94 0.06
CA PHE A 69 0.50 10.51 0.07
C PHE A 69 1.37 9.74 -0.94
N MET A 70 1.67 8.49 -0.61
CA MET A 70 2.45 7.60 -1.45
C MET A 70 1.52 6.88 -2.44
N ALA A 71 1.76 7.09 -3.73
CA ALA A 71 1.00 6.42 -4.80
C ALA A 71 1.55 5.02 -5.04
N ASP A 72 2.88 4.87 -5.06
CA ASP A 72 3.56 3.60 -5.19
C ASP A 72 4.78 3.52 -4.26
N ASP A 73 5.00 2.34 -3.68
CA ASP A 73 6.24 2.06 -2.94
C ASP A 73 7.37 1.60 -3.89
N SER A 74 8.60 1.68 -3.40
CA SER A 74 9.81 1.24 -4.09
C SER A 74 9.97 -0.28 -4.03
N ASP A 75 10.53 -0.87 -5.10
CA ASP A 75 10.96 -2.27 -5.11
C ASP A 75 12.34 -2.45 -4.44
N LEU A 76 12.98 -1.38 -3.94
CA LEU A 76 14.29 -1.40 -3.30
C LEU A 76 14.18 -1.55 -1.77
N VAL A 77 13.67 -2.70 -1.32
CA VAL A 77 13.60 -3.08 0.09
C VAL A 77 14.43 -4.34 0.33
N ILE A 78 14.94 -4.55 1.54
CA ILE A 78 15.72 -5.77 1.83
C ILE A 78 14.88 -7.05 1.63
N GLY A 79 13.58 -6.95 1.93
CA GLY A 79 12.63 -8.06 1.95
C GLY A 79 11.41 -7.66 2.76
N LYS A 80 10.28 -8.32 2.51
CA LYS A 80 9.05 -8.16 3.29
C LYS A 80 8.73 -9.48 3.97
N PRO A 81 8.35 -9.52 5.27
CA PRO A 81 7.93 -10.76 5.94
C PRO A 81 6.75 -11.52 5.29
N ALA A 82 5.89 -10.81 4.56
CA ALA A 82 4.72 -11.38 3.89
C ALA A 82 4.35 -10.61 2.62
N THR A 83 3.41 -11.15 1.83
CA THR A 83 2.96 -10.49 0.60
C THR A 83 2.06 -9.29 0.88
N ASP A 84 2.42 -8.15 0.31
CA ASP A 84 1.54 -6.98 0.21
C ASP A 84 0.63 -7.08 -1.01
N VAL A 85 -0.65 -6.72 -0.84
CA VAL A 85 -1.59 -6.47 -1.95
C VAL A 85 -1.87 -4.97 -2.03
N HIS A 86 -1.56 -4.36 -3.17
CA HIS A 86 -1.89 -2.96 -3.45
C HIS A 86 -2.89 -2.88 -4.60
N VAL A 87 -3.83 -1.94 -4.51
CA VAL A 87 -4.72 -1.61 -5.62
C VAL A 87 -4.69 -0.13 -5.90
N SER A 88 -4.51 0.23 -7.16
CA SER A 88 -4.46 1.60 -7.68
C SER A 88 -5.48 1.80 -8.80
N GLY A 89 -5.65 3.06 -9.20
CA GLY A 89 -6.58 3.46 -10.26
C GLY A 89 -7.93 3.92 -9.71
N THR A 90 -8.99 3.75 -10.50
CA THR A 90 -10.29 4.35 -10.21
C THR A 90 -11.36 3.29 -9.96
N LEU A 91 -12.03 3.36 -8.81
CA LEU A 91 -13.23 2.56 -8.55
C LEU A 91 -14.38 3.09 -9.39
N ARG A 92 -14.97 2.25 -10.23
CA ARG A 92 -16.11 2.61 -11.07
C ARG A 92 -17.28 1.69 -10.78
N HIS A 93 -18.47 2.26 -10.64
CA HIS A 93 -19.67 1.45 -10.49
C HIS A 93 -19.87 0.57 -11.75
N PRO A 94 -20.20 -0.74 -11.62
CA PRO A 94 -20.22 -1.68 -12.75
C PRO A 94 -21.08 -1.28 -13.94
N ARG A 95 -22.21 -0.63 -13.66
CA ARG A 95 -23.15 -0.15 -14.70
C ARG A 95 -22.80 1.24 -15.26
N SER A 96 -21.69 1.84 -14.85
CA SER A 96 -21.32 3.23 -15.19
C SER A 96 -22.47 4.23 -14.96
N MET A 97 -23.23 4.00 -13.89
CA MET A 97 -24.36 4.85 -13.51
C MET A 97 -23.98 5.62 -12.25
N PRO A 98 -24.30 6.92 -12.17
CA PRO A 98 -24.11 7.69 -10.95
C PRO A 98 -24.84 7.05 -9.76
N ARG A 99 -24.12 6.85 -8.66
CA ARG A 99 -24.63 6.37 -7.38
C ARG A 99 -24.13 7.29 -6.27
N THR A 100 -24.95 7.49 -5.26
CA THR A 100 -24.52 8.20 -4.04
C THR A 100 -23.64 7.31 -3.16
N CYS A 101 -23.79 5.99 -3.26
CA CYS A 101 -23.04 4.99 -2.51
C CYS A 101 -23.03 3.63 -3.23
N TRP A 102 -21.93 2.88 -3.15
CA TRP A 102 -21.88 1.45 -3.46
C TRP A 102 -20.80 0.74 -2.65
N ARG A 103 -20.79 -0.60 -2.69
CA ARG A 103 -19.77 -1.43 -2.01
C ARG A 103 -18.81 -2.01 -3.02
N VAL A 104 -17.53 -2.03 -2.69
CA VAL A 104 -16.47 -2.64 -3.49
C VAL A 104 -15.71 -3.68 -2.67
N GLY A 105 -15.07 -4.63 -3.33
CA GLY A 105 -14.28 -5.67 -2.67
C GLY A 105 -13.11 -6.13 -3.53
N VAL A 106 -11.99 -6.41 -2.89
CA VAL A 106 -10.79 -6.98 -3.51
C VAL A 106 -10.39 -8.20 -2.71
N GLN A 107 -10.35 -9.34 -3.39
CA GLN A 107 -9.86 -10.58 -2.82
C GLN A 107 -8.65 -11.07 -3.62
N VAL A 108 -7.58 -11.48 -2.94
CA VAL A 108 -6.42 -12.17 -3.51
C VAL A 108 -6.07 -13.34 -2.58
N GLY A 109 -6.49 -14.55 -2.96
CA GLY A 109 -6.34 -15.74 -2.12
C GLY A 109 -6.98 -15.53 -0.73
N PRO A 110 -6.19 -15.57 0.37
CA PRO A 110 -6.69 -15.39 1.74
C PRO A 110 -6.98 -13.92 2.12
N VAL A 111 -6.50 -12.96 1.33
CA VAL A 111 -6.73 -11.52 1.57
C VAL A 111 -8.10 -11.13 1.01
N ASP A 112 -8.97 -10.52 1.81
CA ASP A 112 -10.27 -9.95 1.41
C ASP A 112 -10.48 -8.62 2.14
N LYS A 113 -10.52 -7.51 1.38
CA LYS A 113 -10.87 -6.20 1.92
C LYS A 113 -12.02 -5.59 1.13
N ARG A 114 -12.96 -4.99 1.87
CA ARG A 114 -14.17 -4.40 1.32
C ARG A 114 -14.36 -2.99 1.83
N LEU A 115 -14.72 -2.09 0.92
CA LEU A 115 -14.95 -0.69 1.25
C LEU A 115 -16.37 -0.27 0.84
N ARG A 116 -16.89 0.75 1.52
CA ARG A 116 -17.98 1.57 1.02
C ARG A 116 -17.41 2.76 0.29
N VAL A 117 -17.93 3.01 -0.91
CA VAL A 117 -17.64 4.19 -1.70
C VAL A 117 -18.83 5.11 -1.65
N TRP A 118 -18.59 6.37 -1.33
CA TRP A 118 -19.56 7.45 -1.35
C TRP A 118 -19.17 8.47 -2.42
N GLY A 119 -20.18 9.13 -3.01
CA GLY A 119 -19.91 10.40 -3.65
C GLY A 119 -19.59 11.50 -2.64
N ARG A 120 -19.24 12.68 -3.15
CA ARG A 120 -18.85 13.83 -2.32
C ARG A 120 -19.93 14.15 -1.30
N ARG A 121 -19.50 14.34 -0.05
CA ARG A 121 -20.33 14.74 1.08
C ARG A 121 -19.46 15.52 2.06
N ARG A 122 -20.10 16.16 3.03
CA ARG A 122 -19.45 17.00 4.03
C ARG A 122 -20.08 16.79 5.40
N PHE A 123 -19.28 17.00 6.43
CA PHE A 123 -19.80 17.26 7.76
C PHE A 123 -20.32 18.69 7.84
N GLU A 124 -21.50 18.87 8.43
CA GLU A 124 -22.12 20.15 8.70
C GLU A 124 -22.44 20.24 10.19
N TYR A 125 -21.97 21.30 10.84
CA TYR A 125 -22.27 21.57 12.24
C TYR A 125 -23.58 22.35 12.36
N GLY A 126 -24.56 21.78 13.06
CA GLY A 126 -25.85 22.41 13.34
C GLY A 126 -26.23 22.35 14.82
N LEU A 127 -27.52 22.54 15.10
CA LEU A 127 -28.07 22.58 16.47
C LEU A 127 -27.81 21.29 17.28
N LEU A 128 -27.81 20.13 16.61
CA LEU A 128 -27.59 18.82 17.22
C LEU A 128 -26.13 18.33 17.05
N GLY A 129 -25.21 19.23 16.73
CA GLY A 129 -23.80 18.91 16.48
C GLY A 129 -23.51 18.59 15.01
N TRP A 130 -22.44 17.82 14.78
CA TRP A 130 -22.00 17.44 13.44
C TRP A 130 -22.90 16.36 12.85
N LYS A 131 -23.30 16.56 11.59
CA LYS A 131 -24.00 15.56 10.77
C LYS A 131 -23.36 15.46 9.40
N LEU A 132 -23.51 14.31 8.75
CA LEU A 132 -23.15 14.15 7.34
C LEU A 132 -24.25 14.69 6.44
N SER A 133 -23.86 15.40 5.38
CA SER A 133 -24.75 15.73 4.27
C SER A 133 -25.13 14.47 3.48
N ALA A 134 -26.17 14.58 2.66
CA ALA A 134 -26.37 13.61 1.59
C ALA A 134 -25.13 13.59 0.67
N ALA A 135 -24.79 12.41 0.15
CA ALA A 135 -23.76 12.25 -0.85
C ALA A 135 -24.28 12.62 -2.24
N GLU A 136 -23.46 13.34 -3.00
CA GLU A 136 -23.70 13.62 -4.41
C GLU A 136 -23.60 12.33 -5.24
N PRO A 137 -24.40 12.16 -6.31
CA PRO A 137 -24.21 11.03 -7.22
C PRO A 137 -22.86 11.10 -7.92
N VAL A 138 -22.13 9.99 -7.94
CA VAL A 138 -20.86 9.84 -8.66
C VAL A 138 -20.79 8.46 -9.31
N ASP A 139 -20.12 8.33 -10.45
CA ASP A 139 -19.91 7.06 -11.14
C ASP A 139 -18.50 6.48 -10.93
N ALA A 140 -17.57 7.30 -10.43
CA ALA A 140 -16.17 6.96 -10.22
C ALA A 140 -15.53 7.69 -9.03
N VAL A 141 -14.70 6.98 -8.24
CA VAL A 141 -13.89 7.55 -7.16
C VAL A 141 -12.47 6.99 -7.25
N PRO A 142 -11.41 7.83 -7.32
CA PRO A 142 -10.04 7.33 -7.38
C PRO A 142 -9.64 6.68 -6.05
N LEU A 143 -8.82 5.64 -6.12
CA LEU A 143 -8.22 4.99 -4.96
C LEU A 143 -7.08 5.86 -4.44
N ASP A 144 -7.42 6.73 -3.50
CA ASP A 144 -6.54 7.74 -2.96
C ASP A 144 -6.82 7.96 -1.46
N TYR A 145 -5.79 7.92 -0.63
CA TYR A 145 -5.96 8.11 0.81
C TYR A 145 -6.46 9.51 1.20
N ARG A 146 -6.35 10.50 0.31
CA ARG A 146 -6.99 11.82 0.45
C ARG A 146 -8.52 11.75 0.49
N HIS A 147 -9.09 10.65 0.01
CA HIS A 147 -10.53 10.37 0.06
C HIS A 147 -10.95 9.51 1.25
N ALA A 148 -10.00 9.10 2.10
CA ALA A 148 -10.25 8.34 3.32
C ALA A 148 -10.23 9.23 4.57
N PHE A 149 -10.69 8.70 5.70
CA PHE A 149 -10.69 9.42 6.98
C PHE A 149 -9.27 9.79 7.41
N GLY A 150 -9.09 11.02 7.89
CA GLY A 150 -7.82 11.56 8.36
C GLY A 150 -7.67 13.04 8.05
N GLY A 151 -6.43 13.50 7.92
CA GLY A 151 -6.09 14.84 7.48
C GLY A 151 -5.04 15.54 8.33
N CYS A 152 -4.62 16.70 7.85
CA CYS A 152 -3.55 17.49 8.43
C CYS A 152 -3.91 18.98 8.41
N TYR A 153 -3.48 19.70 9.43
CA TYR A 153 -3.56 21.15 9.54
C TYR A 153 -2.16 21.69 9.78
N ALA A 154 -1.58 22.32 8.77
CA ALA A 154 -0.24 22.89 8.84
C ALA A 154 -0.29 24.40 9.15
N THR A 155 0.80 24.90 9.74
CA THR A 155 1.09 26.32 9.91
C THR A 155 2.39 26.65 9.19
N GLU A 156 2.58 27.92 8.83
CA GLU A 156 3.88 28.38 8.34
C GLU A 156 4.99 28.03 9.36
N PRO A 157 6.02 27.26 8.95
CA PRO A 157 7.15 26.91 9.81
C PRO A 157 7.88 28.19 10.26
N GLN A 158 8.28 28.23 11.53
CA GLN A 158 9.19 29.29 11.98
C GLN A 158 10.61 29.04 11.44
N ALA A 159 11.44 30.08 11.36
CA ALA A 159 12.83 29.93 10.92
C ALA A 159 13.56 28.88 11.78
N GLY A 160 14.10 27.83 11.14
CA GLY A 160 14.77 26.72 11.83
C GLY A 160 13.85 25.65 12.42
N GLN A 161 12.53 25.77 12.29
CA GLN A 161 11.57 24.73 12.67
C GLN A 161 11.41 23.72 11.53
N ASP A 162 11.47 22.43 11.85
CA ASP A 162 11.10 21.36 10.93
C ASP A 162 9.63 21.53 10.48
N PRO A 163 9.33 21.62 9.16
CA PRO A 163 7.98 21.70 8.64
C PRO A 163 7.06 20.57 9.12
N ALA A 164 7.60 19.35 9.33
CA ALA A 164 6.82 18.23 9.86
C ALA A 164 6.32 18.50 11.29
N GLN A 165 7.03 19.31 12.07
CA GLN A 165 6.64 19.73 13.42
C GLN A 165 5.72 20.96 13.42
N ALA A 166 5.49 21.58 12.27
CA ALA A 166 4.62 22.76 12.13
C ALA A 166 3.16 22.39 11.84
N CYS A 167 2.72 21.17 12.14
CA CYS A 167 1.38 20.68 11.82
C CYS A 167 0.69 19.90 12.95
N LEU A 168 -0.63 19.77 12.84
CA LEU A 168 -1.50 18.84 13.56
C LEU A 168 -2.02 17.82 12.56
N ALA A 169 -1.55 16.58 12.66
CA ALA A 169 -1.80 15.54 11.68
C ALA A 169 -2.50 14.33 12.30
N TYR A 170 -3.40 13.70 11.55
CA TYR A 170 -3.96 12.40 11.89
C TYR A 170 -2.90 11.31 11.63
N PRO A 171 -2.40 10.59 12.65
CA PRO A 171 -1.18 9.77 12.52
C PRO A 171 -1.25 8.67 11.46
N GLU A 172 -2.41 8.06 11.26
CA GLU A 172 -2.63 6.95 10.33
C GLU A 172 -2.83 7.42 8.89
N ASN A 173 -3.29 8.65 8.68
CA ASN A 173 -3.56 9.20 7.34
C ASN A 173 -3.59 10.74 7.36
N PRO A 174 -2.42 11.39 7.38
CA PRO A 174 -2.34 12.85 7.36
C PRO A 174 -2.77 13.45 6.01
N ALA A 175 -2.77 12.69 4.92
CA ALA A 175 -3.28 13.10 3.62
C ALA A 175 -4.82 13.14 3.55
N GLY A 176 -5.49 12.45 4.47
CA GLY A 176 -6.93 12.22 4.44
C GLY A 176 -7.79 13.46 4.61
N CYS A 177 -9.08 13.22 4.78
CA CYS A 177 -10.05 14.26 5.07
C CYS A 177 -11.03 13.84 6.16
N GLY A 178 -11.83 14.80 6.64
CA GLY A 178 -12.90 14.52 7.57
C GLY A 178 -12.51 14.44 9.05
N TRP A 179 -11.25 14.70 9.42
CA TRP A 179 -10.83 14.72 10.82
C TRP A 179 -10.79 16.12 11.44
N LEU A 180 -11.24 16.25 12.69
CA LEU A 180 -10.97 17.37 13.59
C LEU A 180 -10.21 16.89 14.83
N PRO A 181 -9.19 17.64 15.29
CA PRO A 181 -8.46 17.28 16.50
C PRO A 181 -9.35 17.38 17.74
N ALA A 182 -9.20 16.42 18.65
CA ALA A 182 -9.77 16.40 19.98
C ALA A 182 -8.72 16.80 21.02
N SER A 183 -9.12 16.90 22.29
CA SER A 183 -8.24 17.33 23.39
C SER A 183 -6.92 16.56 23.47
N ARG A 184 -6.91 15.27 23.12
CA ARG A 184 -5.69 14.44 23.16
C ARG A 184 -4.67 14.84 22.10
N ASP A 185 -5.12 15.17 20.89
CA ASP A 185 -4.20 15.48 19.79
C ASP A 185 -3.58 16.85 20.01
N TYR A 186 -4.35 17.79 20.58
CA TYR A 186 -3.79 19.08 21.03
C TYR A 186 -2.76 18.94 22.15
N ARG A 187 -2.84 17.91 23.01
CA ARG A 187 -1.84 17.68 24.07
C ARG A 187 -0.52 17.15 23.52
N CYS A 188 -0.57 16.40 22.42
CA CYS A 188 0.62 15.81 21.79
C CYS A 188 1.32 16.76 20.82
N ALA A 189 0.71 17.90 20.47
CA ALA A 189 1.26 18.85 19.52
C ALA A 189 1.99 20.02 20.18
N PRO A 190 2.97 20.66 19.49
CA PRO A 190 3.64 21.86 20.00
C PRO A 190 2.66 22.99 20.34
N LYS A 191 2.84 23.62 21.51
CA LYS A 191 1.95 24.71 21.99
C LYS A 191 1.81 25.85 20.98
N SER A 192 2.86 26.17 20.23
CA SER A 192 2.87 27.18 19.16
C SER A 192 1.91 26.83 18.03
N VAL A 193 1.92 25.58 17.57
CA VAL A 193 1.02 25.05 16.54
C VAL A 193 -0.42 25.09 17.04
N VAL A 194 -0.69 24.60 18.25
CA VAL A 194 -2.03 24.59 18.84
C VAL A 194 -2.59 26.01 18.98
N ARG A 195 -1.78 26.97 19.44
CA ARG A 195 -2.20 28.37 19.59
C ARG A 195 -2.63 29.00 18.26
N ARG A 196 -1.98 28.63 17.16
CA ARG A 196 -2.29 29.13 15.81
C ARG A 196 -3.51 28.46 15.20
N LEU A 197 -3.64 27.13 15.34
CA LEU A 197 -4.68 26.36 14.64
C LEU A 197 -5.99 26.23 15.40
N LYS A 198 -5.96 26.12 16.73
CA LYS A 198 -7.15 25.83 17.54
C LYS A 198 -8.27 26.86 17.38
N PRO A 199 -8.02 28.19 17.32
CA PRO A 199 -9.08 29.18 17.11
C PRO A 199 -9.89 28.90 15.85
N ASP A 200 -9.22 28.73 14.71
CA ASP A 200 -9.86 28.48 13.41
C ASP A 200 -10.56 27.13 13.37
N LEU A 201 -9.92 26.08 13.89
CA LEU A 201 -10.52 24.73 13.92
C LEU A 201 -11.76 24.67 14.80
N SER A 202 -11.81 25.44 15.89
CA SER A 202 -12.95 25.45 16.82
C SER A 202 -14.19 26.16 16.27
N THR A 203 -14.02 27.05 15.28
CA THR A 203 -15.12 27.78 14.65
C THR A 203 -15.59 27.15 13.35
N ARG A 204 -14.92 26.11 12.85
CA ARG A 204 -15.33 25.38 11.64
C ARG A 204 -16.76 24.86 11.78
N ARG A 205 -17.56 25.13 10.75
CA ARG A 205 -18.96 24.65 10.62
C ARG A 205 -19.12 23.62 9.51
N THR A 206 -18.13 23.49 8.63
CA THR A 206 -18.16 22.53 7.52
C THR A 206 -16.79 21.85 7.42
N LEU A 207 -16.79 20.61 6.95
CA LEU A 207 -15.58 19.85 6.66
C LEU A 207 -15.87 18.82 5.57
N PRO A 208 -15.01 18.62 4.56
CA PRO A 208 -15.15 17.50 3.63
C PRO A 208 -15.21 16.18 4.40
N ALA A 209 -16.10 15.26 3.99
CA ALA A 209 -16.18 13.94 4.58
C ALA A 209 -15.60 12.88 3.62
N PRO A 210 -15.08 11.77 4.14
CA PRO A 210 -14.46 10.73 3.31
C PRO A 210 -15.42 10.14 2.29
N GLN A 211 -14.88 9.82 1.11
CA GLN A 211 -15.56 9.05 0.08
C GLN A 211 -15.26 7.55 0.22
N LEU A 212 -14.12 7.18 0.83
CA LEU A 212 -13.76 5.80 1.13
C LEU A 212 -13.98 5.53 2.62
N GLU A 213 -14.76 4.50 2.92
CA GLU A 213 -14.99 4.02 4.29
C GLU A 213 -14.82 2.51 4.37
N ASP A 214 -14.43 2.03 5.55
CA ASP A 214 -14.52 0.63 5.89
C ASP A 214 -16.00 0.24 6.12
N LEU A 215 -16.40 -0.97 5.73
CA LEU A 215 -17.79 -1.40 5.87
C LEU A 215 -18.22 -1.59 7.32
N ASP A 216 -17.30 -2.01 8.18
CA ASP A 216 -17.56 -2.35 9.58
C ASP A 216 -17.29 -1.16 10.51
N GLN A 217 -16.56 -0.14 10.02
CA GLN A 217 -16.21 1.07 10.75
C GLN A 217 -16.66 2.33 9.98
N PRO A 218 -17.97 2.58 9.83
CA PRO A 218 -18.49 3.71 9.07
C PRO A 218 -18.17 5.04 9.77
N VAL A 219 -17.92 6.09 8.98
CA VAL A 219 -17.64 7.43 9.49
C VAL A 219 -18.95 8.07 9.95
N ARG A 220 -18.96 8.62 11.17
CA ARG A 220 -20.13 9.24 11.80
C ARG A 220 -19.86 10.67 12.25
N SER A 221 -18.64 10.96 12.67
CA SER A 221 -18.24 12.23 13.27
C SER A 221 -16.85 12.64 12.79
N PRO A 222 -16.56 13.95 12.67
CA PRO A 222 -15.20 14.39 12.40
C PRO A 222 -14.23 14.12 13.56
N PHE A 223 -14.75 13.76 14.74
CA PHE A 223 -13.95 13.38 15.91
C PHE A 223 -13.72 11.87 16.04
N ASP A 224 -14.20 11.07 15.07
CA ASP A 224 -13.97 9.62 15.07
C ASP A 224 -12.47 9.27 15.06
N ARG A 225 -12.18 8.01 15.36
CA ARG A 225 -10.82 7.42 15.34
C ARG A 225 -10.86 6.13 14.55
N LEU A 226 -10.74 6.28 13.24
CA LEU A 226 -10.87 5.23 12.27
C LEU A 226 -9.53 5.04 11.55
N PRO A 227 -9.13 3.79 11.25
CA PRO A 227 -8.05 3.56 10.30
C PRO A 227 -8.46 4.08 8.91
N PRO A 228 -7.50 4.48 8.06
CA PRO A 228 -7.81 4.93 6.72
C PRO A 228 -8.32 3.77 5.85
N ALA A 229 -9.53 3.93 5.32
CA ALA A 229 -10.08 3.03 4.35
C ALA A 229 -9.41 3.22 2.97
N GLY A 230 -8.65 2.23 2.53
CA GLY A 230 -8.01 2.27 1.21
C GLY A 230 -7.41 0.93 0.81
N PHE A 231 -6.90 0.88 -0.43
CA PHE A 231 -6.18 -0.26 -0.97
C PHE A 231 -4.73 0.07 -1.40
N GLY A 232 -4.35 1.34 -1.32
CA GLY A 232 -3.01 1.81 -1.71
C GLY A 232 -1.97 1.55 -0.61
N PRO A 233 -0.70 1.88 -0.89
CA PRO A 233 0.36 1.73 0.09
C PRO A 233 0.37 2.86 1.13
N ILE A 234 0.75 2.54 2.37
CA ILE A 234 0.91 3.46 3.50
C ILE A 234 2.34 3.99 3.52
N ALA A 235 2.54 5.31 3.64
CA ALA A 235 3.86 5.91 3.65
C ALA A 235 4.67 5.55 4.90
N ARG A 236 6.02 5.59 4.81
CA ARG A 236 6.92 5.18 5.91
C ARG A 236 6.75 5.98 7.20
N TRP A 237 6.37 7.26 7.08
CA TRP A 237 6.15 8.17 8.21
C TRP A 237 4.71 8.13 8.76
N TRP A 238 3.84 7.28 8.21
CA TRP A 238 2.48 7.10 8.70
C TRP A 238 2.41 5.92 9.67
N GLN A 239 1.46 5.96 10.60
CA GLN A 239 1.07 4.75 11.32
C GLN A 239 0.40 3.75 10.36
N PRO A 240 0.61 2.42 10.54
CA PRO A 240 1.39 1.79 11.61
C PRO A 240 2.89 1.67 11.31
N ARG A 241 3.38 2.08 10.13
CA ARG A 241 4.77 1.84 9.71
C ARG A 241 5.77 2.56 10.59
N VAL A 242 5.54 3.83 10.92
CA VAL A 242 6.47 4.61 11.75
C VAL A 242 6.70 3.97 13.13
N ALA A 243 5.71 3.29 13.71
CA ALA A 243 5.89 2.56 14.96
C ALA A 243 6.79 1.31 14.85
N ARG A 244 7.06 0.83 13.63
CA ARG A 244 7.89 -0.36 13.35
C ARG A 244 9.35 -0.01 13.03
N GLN A 245 9.68 1.28 12.93
CA GLN A 245 11.05 1.71 12.61
C GLN A 245 12.04 1.52 13.76
N GLY A 246 11.56 1.09 14.93
CA GLY A 246 12.32 1.01 16.16
C GLY A 246 12.55 2.36 16.83
N THR A 247 13.29 2.33 17.94
CA THR A 247 13.61 3.50 18.75
C THR A 247 14.79 4.27 18.17
N LEU A 248 14.54 5.54 17.78
CA LEU A 248 15.54 6.46 17.21
C LEU A 248 15.86 7.58 18.21
N ASP A 249 16.53 7.25 19.32
CA ASP A 249 16.90 8.18 20.39
C ASP A 249 18.41 8.54 20.38
N ASP A 250 18.85 9.35 21.34
CA ASP A 250 20.25 9.77 21.46
C ASP A 250 21.21 8.59 21.68
N ALA A 251 20.74 7.51 22.32
CA ALA A 251 21.54 6.31 22.53
C ALA A 251 21.75 5.54 21.22
N TRP A 252 20.71 5.39 20.41
CA TRP A 252 20.83 4.88 19.05
C TRP A 252 21.78 5.76 18.22
N LEU A 253 21.62 7.08 18.26
CA LEU A 253 22.45 8.01 17.50
C LEU A 253 23.95 7.93 17.91
N ALA A 254 24.24 7.84 19.20
CA ALA A 254 25.61 7.81 19.72
C ALA A 254 26.32 6.46 19.54
N HIS A 255 25.57 5.35 19.57
CA HIS A 255 26.18 4.01 19.71
C HIS A 255 25.82 3.02 18.61
N ARG A 256 24.81 3.30 17.78
CA ARG A 256 24.30 2.37 16.76
C ARG A 256 24.30 2.94 15.37
N TYR A 257 24.02 4.23 15.21
CA TYR A 257 24.03 4.88 13.92
C TYR A 257 25.35 4.57 13.17
N PRO A 258 25.29 4.15 11.89
CA PRO A 258 24.14 4.12 10.98
C PRO A 258 23.35 2.80 10.93
N GLN A 259 23.59 1.86 11.86
CA GLN A 259 22.85 0.59 11.92
C GLN A 259 21.40 0.78 12.41
N TRP A 260 20.54 -0.19 12.14
CA TRP A 260 19.16 -0.17 12.59
C TRP A 260 19.04 -0.27 14.12
N PRO A 261 17.96 0.28 14.70
CA PRO A 261 17.59 -0.01 16.09
C PRO A 261 17.46 -1.51 16.34
N ASP A 262 17.70 -1.93 17.59
CA ASP A 262 17.54 -3.33 17.99
C ASP A 262 16.09 -3.81 17.93
N ASP A 263 15.16 -2.90 18.16
CA ASP A 263 13.72 -3.11 18.15
C ASP A 263 13.07 -2.82 16.79
N PHE A 264 13.86 -2.76 15.71
CA PHE A 264 13.33 -2.61 14.35
C PHE A 264 12.47 -3.82 13.95
N ASP A 265 11.20 -3.57 13.60
CA ASP A 265 10.27 -4.57 13.12
C ASP A 265 10.25 -4.59 11.58
N TYR A 266 10.61 -5.73 10.99
CA TYR A 266 10.68 -5.93 9.53
C TYR A 266 9.34 -5.71 8.81
N HIS A 267 8.21 -5.79 9.51
CA HIS A 267 6.92 -5.41 8.94
C HIS A 267 6.85 -3.90 8.61
N PHE A 268 7.86 -3.10 8.95
CA PHE A 268 8.07 -1.75 8.41
C PHE A 268 8.11 -1.73 6.87
N TYR A 269 8.62 -2.81 6.25
CA TYR A 269 8.70 -2.93 4.79
C TYR A 269 7.39 -3.39 4.13
N ASN A 270 6.45 -3.96 4.90
CA ASN A 270 5.09 -4.14 4.42
C ASN A 270 4.38 -2.79 4.41
N SER A 271 3.99 -2.32 3.23
CA SER A 271 3.32 -1.04 3.04
C SER A 271 1.86 -1.17 2.70
N ALA A 272 1.32 -2.38 2.50
CA ALA A 272 -0.11 -2.54 2.30
C ALA A 272 -0.89 -2.15 3.56
N HIS A 273 -2.18 -1.81 3.39
CA HIS A 273 -3.11 -1.75 4.50
C HIS A 273 -3.07 -3.08 5.28
N PRO A 274 -3.20 -3.11 6.62
CA PRO A 274 -3.12 -4.36 7.40
C PRO A 274 -3.98 -5.51 6.86
N ASP A 275 -5.24 -5.26 6.50
CA ASP A 275 -6.12 -6.27 5.90
C ASP A 275 -5.72 -6.74 4.49
N LEU A 276 -4.71 -6.11 3.88
CA LEU A 276 -4.16 -6.42 2.56
C LEU A 276 -2.76 -7.03 2.62
N ILE A 277 -2.29 -7.39 3.81
CA ILE A 277 -1.08 -8.18 4.01
C ILE A 277 -1.50 -9.64 4.15
N ALA A 278 -1.00 -10.51 3.28
CA ALA A 278 -1.30 -11.94 3.35
C ALA A 278 -0.68 -12.59 4.60
N PRO A 279 -1.27 -13.69 5.13
CA PRO A 279 -0.67 -14.46 6.23
C PRO A 279 0.50 -15.31 5.73
N GLY A 280 1.57 -14.66 5.27
CA GLY A 280 2.76 -15.26 4.65
C GLY A 280 2.93 -14.85 3.18
N TYR A 281 3.76 -15.58 2.44
CA TYR A 281 3.91 -15.37 1.00
C TYR A 281 2.82 -16.09 0.20
N LEU A 282 2.21 -15.36 -0.73
CA LEU A 282 1.39 -15.94 -1.78
C LEU A 282 2.24 -16.84 -2.68
N ARG A 283 1.63 -17.90 -3.20
CA ARG A 283 2.29 -18.89 -4.05
C ARG A 283 2.45 -18.40 -5.49
N GLY A 284 1.51 -17.59 -5.97
CA GLY A 284 1.44 -17.08 -7.34
C GLY A 284 0.38 -17.75 -8.22
N ASP A 285 -0.52 -18.58 -7.65
CA ASP A 285 -1.68 -19.18 -8.33
C ASP A 285 -3.02 -18.86 -7.64
N GLU A 286 -3.03 -17.85 -6.77
CA GLU A 286 -4.21 -17.43 -6.03
C GLU A 286 -5.34 -16.94 -6.94
N VAL A 287 -6.57 -17.19 -6.50
CA VAL A 287 -7.77 -16.56 -7.07
C VAL A 287 -7.75 -15.07 -6.76
N VAL A 288 -8.06 -14.25 -7.76
CA VAL A 288 -8.28 -12.80 -7.62
C VAL A 288 -9.74 -12.51 -7.95
N ILE A 289 -10.43 -11.77 -7.07
CA ILE A 289 -11.81 -11.33 -7.28
C ILE A 289 -11.90 -9.82 -7.04
N LEU A 290 -12.35 -9.09 -8.05
CA LEU A 290 -12.66 -7.67 -7.95
C LEU A 290 -14.17 -7.50 -8.02
N SER A 291 -14.79 -7.10 -6.90
CA SER A 291 -16.24 -6.97 -6.75
C SER A 291 -16.65 -5.50 -6.85
N ASN A 292 -17.49 -5.17 -7.83
CA ASN A 292 -18.00 -3.84 -8.11
C ASN A 292 -16.92 -2.74 -8.31
N CYS A 293 -15.70 -3.11 -8.67
CA CYS A 293 -14.58 -2.17 -8.83
C CYS A 293 -14.46 -1.58 -10.25
N LEU A 294 -14.90 -2.33 -11.27
CA LEU A 294 -14.65 -2.03 -12.68
C LEU A 294 -15.95 -1.76 -13.43
N ALA A 295 -15.92 -0.76 -14.31
CA ALA A 295 -16.98 -0.55 -15.28
C ALA A 295 -17.10 -1.75 -16.25
N GLY A 296 -18.34 -2.15 -16.54
CA GLY A 296 -18.65 -3.27 -17.43
C GLY A 296 -18.37 -4.66 -16.85
N SER A 297 -18.15 -4.78 -15.53
CA SER A 297 -18.06 -6.10 -14.87
C SER A 297 -19.33 -6.91 -15.08
N GLN A 298 -19.17 -8.23 -15.29
CA GLN A 298 -20.27 -9.16 -15.46
C GLN A 298 -20.88 -9.54 -14.11
N LEU A 299 -22.16 -9.90 -14.11
CA LEU A 299 -22.80 -10.46 -12.93
C LEU A 299 -22.25 -11.88 -12.72
N ILE A 300 -21.60 -12.10 -11.58
CA ILE A 300 -21.16 -13.41 -11.13
C ILE A 300 -22.19 -13.93 -10.14
N GLU A 301 -22.77 -15.08 -10.46
CA GLU A 301 -23.66 -15.81 -9.55
C GLU A 301 -22.85 -16.89 -8.81
N ALA A 302 -22.82 -16.80 -7.47
CA ALA A 302 -22.15 -17.76 -6.61
C ALA A 302 -23.11 -18.18 -5.48
N GLY A 303 -23.86 -19.26 -5.72
CA GLY A 303 -24.90 -19.72 -4.80
C GLY A 303 -26.02 -18.68 -4.68
N SER A 304 -26.35 -18.28 -3.46
CA SER A 304 -27.38 -17.26 -3.19
C SER A 304 -26.89 -15.80 -3.34
N PHE A 305 -25.64 -15.59 -3.75
CA PHE A 305 -25.05 -14.25 -3.89
C PHE A 305 -24.85 -13.91 -5.37
N SER A 306 -25.38 -12.75 -5.78
CA SER A 306 -25.09 -12.14 -7.08
C SER A 306 -24.27 -10.88 -6.86
N LEU A 307 -23.09 -10.80 -7.48
CA LEU A 307 -22.22 -9.62 -7.43
C LEU A 307 -21.63 -9.37 -8.80
N TYR A 308 -21.51 -8.10 -9.20
CA TYR A 308 -20.76 -7.79 -10.41
C TYR A 308 -19.28 -7.92 -10.09
N GLY A 309 -18.55 -8.72 -10.86
CA GLY A 309 -17.15 -8.93 -10.57
C GLY A 309 -16.30 -9.29 -11.77
N TYR A 310 -15.00 -9.30 -11.50
CA TYR A 310 -13.98 -9.87 -12.36
C TYR A 310 -13.26 -10.95 -11.56
N ARG A 311 -13.29 -12.19 -12.04
CA ARG A 311 -12.60 -13.32 -11.41
C ARG A 311 -11.44 -13.76 -12.30
N THR A 312 -10.27 -13.93 -11.72
CA THR A 312 -9.08 -14.46 -12.42
C THR A 312 -8.21 -15.25 -11.45
N HIS A 313 -7.07 -15.76 -11.94
CA HIS A 313 -6.06 -16.42 -11.13
C HIS A 313 -4.69 -15.81 -11.46
N LEU A 314 -3.83 -15.71 -10.45
CA LEU A 314 -2.42 -15.40 -10.65
C LEU A 314 -1.78 -16.43 -11.62
N PRO A 315 -0.69 -16.08 -12.34
CA PRO A 315 -0.23 -16.81 -13.52
C PRO A 315 0.38 -18.20 -13.23
N GLY A 316 0.47 -18.58 -11.96
CA GLY A 316 0.94 -19.88 -11.53
C GLY A 316 2.45 -20.07 -11.73
N LEU A 317 3.26 -19.05 -11.43
CA LEU A 317 4.70 -19.06 -11.70
C LEU A 317 5.54 -19.16 -10.42
N SER A 318 6.61 -19.95 -10.51
CA SER A 318 7.72 -19.97 -9.55
C SER A 318 8.95 -19.33 -10.19
N VAL A 319 9.41 -18.21 -9.64
CA VAL A 319 10.63 -17.53 -10.08
C VAL A 319 11.80 -18.01 -9.21
N LYS A 320 12.91 -18.36 -9.86
CA LYS A 320 14.10 -18.90 -9.20
C LYS A 320 15.37 -18.21 -9.69
N ALA A 321 16.31 -18.06 -8.79
CA ALA A 321 17.68 -17.64 -9.04
C ALA A 321 18.62 -18.83 -8.92
N LEU A 322 19.30 -19.17 -10.00
CA LEU A 322 20.49 -20.01 -9.96
C LEU A 322 21.68 -19.07 -9.70
N ALA A 323 22.16 -19.07 -8.46
CA ALA A 323 23.29 -18.26 -8.02
C ALA A 323 24.59 -19.07 -8.09
N GLU A 324 25.64 -18.44 -8.58
CA GLU A 324 27.03 -18.86 -8.43
C GLU A 324 27.68 -17.88 -7.45
N GLN A 325 28.17 -18.39 -6.33
CA GLN A 325 28.87 -17.61 -5.33
C GLN A 325 30.37 -17.50 -5.63
N ARG A 326 31.09 -16.63 -4.91
CA ARG A 326 32.54 -16.43 -5.10
C ARG A 326 33.36 -17.63 -4.66
N SER A 327 32.87 -18.42 -3.71
CA SER A 327 33.47 -19.72 -3.35
C SER A 327 33.45 -20.75 -4.49
N GLY A 328 32.61 -20.54 -5.51
CA GLY A 328 32.30 -21.53 -6.54
C GLY A 328 31.12 -22.43 -6.18
N GLU A 329 30.47 -22.22 -5.03
CA GLU A 329 29.19 -22.85 -4.72
C GLU A 329 28.10 -22.43 -5.73
N HIS A 330 27.15 -23.33 -5.94
CA HIS A 330 25.97 -23.07 -6.76
C HIS A 330 24.70 -23.40 -5.97
N THR A 331 23.80 -22.42 -5.87
CA THR A 331 22.52 -22.58 -5.16
C THR A 331 21.33 -22.24 -6.05
N VAL A 332 20.23 -22.97 -5.89
CA VAL A 332 18.94 -22.61 -6.49
C VAL A 332 18.03 -22.02 -5.42
N THR A 333 17.79 -20.71 -5.49
CA THR A 333 16.97 -19.98 -4.53
C THR A 333 15.63 -19.64 -5.18
N ALA A 334 14.52 -20.08 -4.57
CA ALA A 334 13.19 -19.60 -4.96
C ALA A 334 12.99 -18.16 -4.46
N LEU A 335 12.49 -17.28 -5.31
CA LEU A 335 12.17 -15.91 -4.91
C LEU A 335 10.75 -15.88 -4.32
N ALA A 336 10.59 -15.20 -3.19
CA ALA A 336 9.31 -15.02 -2.53
C ALA A 336 8.45 -13.99 -3.28
N LEU A 337 7.20 -14.31 -3.60
CA LEU A 337 6.24 -13.35 -4.14
C LEU A 337 5.79 -12.43 -3.01
N ASP A 338 6.36 -11.23 -2.91
CA ASP A 338 6.13 -10.37 -1.75
C ASP A 338 5.28 -9.13 -2.06
N THR A 339 4.97 -8.87 -3.33
CA THR A 339 4.07 -7.79 -3.70
C THR A 339 3.19 -8.16 -4.89
N VAL A 340 1.88 -7.95 -4.75
CA VAL A 340 0.87 -8.00 -5.82
C VAL A 340 0.28 -6.60 -5.98
N GLY A 341 0.54 -5.94 -7.11
CA GLY A 341 -0.05 -4.65 -7.44
C GLY A 341 -1.13 -4.79 -8.51
N ILE A 342 -2.33 -4.28 -8.26
CA ILE A 342 -3.48 -4.33 -9.19
C ILE A 342 -3.79 -2.91 -9.66
N ASP A 343 -3.64 -2.63 -10.95
CA ASP A 343 -4.03 -1.36 -11.55
C ASP A 343 -5.39 -1.52 -12.24
N LEU A 344 -6.43 -0.89 -11.67
CA LEU A 344 -7.79 -0.99 -12.18
C LEU A 344 -8.01 -0.25 -13.50
N ASP A 345 -7.26 0.83 -13.73
CA ASP A 345 -7.43 1.66 -14.92
C ASP A 345 -6.71 1.04 -16.13
N GLN A 346 -5.52 0.48 -15.91
CA GLN A 346 -4.76 -0.25 -16.94
C GLN A 346 -5.21 -1.70 -17.11
N ARG A 347 -5.95 -2.26 -16.13
CA ARG A 347 -6.34 -3.68 -16.06
C ARG A 347 -5.13 -4.60 -16.10
N GLU A 348 -4.13 -4.25 -15.28
CA GLU A 348 -2.85 -4.94 -15.15
C GLU A 348 -2.63 -5.41 -13.72
N ILE A 349 -1.96 -6.55 -13.56
CA ILE A 349 -1.40 -7.00 -12.29
C ILE A 349 0.12 -7.07 -12.43
N THR A 350 0.82 -6.48 -11.48
CA THR A 350 2.27 -6.63 -11.33
C THR A 350 2.58 -7.52 -10.14
N LEU A 351 3.55 -8.41 -10.32
CA LEU A 351 4.03 -9.33 -9.30
C LEU A 351 5.52 -9.05 -9.09
N THR A 352 5.92 -8.79 -7.85
CA THR A 352 7.33 -8.64 -7.48
C THR A 352 7.77 -9.84 -6.64
N TRP A 353 8.78 -10.54 -7.13
CA TRP A 353 9.46 -11.62 -6.44
C TRP A 353 10.82 -11.15 -5.93
N ARG A 354 11.22 -11.58 -4.73
CA ARG A 354 12.48 -11.17 -4.11
C ARG A 354 13.25 -12.33 -3.50
N ALA A 355 14.58 -12.30 -3.63
CA ALA A 355 15.49 -13.16 -2.89
C ALA A 355 16.60 -12.33 -2.25
N LEU A 356 16.98 -12.74 -1.05
CA LEU A 356 18.05 -12.15 -0.27
C LEU A 356 19.25 -13.11 -0.26
N PHE A 357 20.43 -12.60 -0.62
CA PHE A 357 21.67 -13.38 -0.61
C PHE A 357 22.57 -12.88 0.51
N PRO A 358 23.02 -13.79 1.41
CA PRO A 358 23.73 -13.42 2.61
C PRO A 358 25.19 -13.02 2.27
N PRO A 359 25.78 -12.09 3.03
CA PRO A 359 27.07 -11.45 2.72
C PRO A 359 28.29 -12.39 2.81
N GLN A 360 28.16 -13.52 3.51
CA GLN A 360 29.28 -14.41 3.84
C GLN A 360 29.92 -15.02 2.59
N ASP A 361 29.11 -15.26 1.56
CA ASP A 361 29.59 -15.73 0.26
C ASP A 361 28.91 -14.94 -0.87
N PRO A 362 29.49 -13.78 -1.25
CA PRO A 362 28.88 -12.87 -2.20
C PRO A 362 28.63 -13.51 -3.56
N LEU A 363 27.63 -12.99 -4.27
CA LEU A 363 27.32 -13.45 -5.61
C LEU A 363 28.46 -13.12 -6.59
N ARG A 364 28.75 -14.09 -7.46
CA ARG A 364 29.57 -13.90 -8.67
C ARG A 364 28.69 -13.73 -9.89
N ARG A 365 27.69 -14.60 -10.05
CA ARG A 365 26.72 -14.59 -11.15
C ARG A 365 25.36 -15.05 -10.66
N VAL A 366 24.29 -14.56 -11.26
CA VAL A 366 22.95 -15.10 -11.05
C VAL A 366 22.20 -15.25 -12.37
N ILE A 367 21.51 -16.37 -12.54
CA ILE A 367 20.61 -16.61 -13.66
C ILE A 367 19.18 -16.63 -13.13
N VAL A 368 18.32 -15.77 -13.67
CA VAL A 368 16.89 -15.73 -13.33
C VAL A 368 16.11 -16.62 -14.29
N SER A 369 15.24 -17.46 -13.75
CA SER A 369 14.35 -18.33 -14.51
C SER A 369 12.96 -18.36 -13.88
N ALA A 370 11.95 -18.69 -14.68
CA ALA A 370 10.59 -18.90 -14.20
C ALA A 370 10.05 -20.22 -14.75
N SER A 371 9.32 -20.96 -13.92
CA SER A 371 8.63 -22.20 -14.31
C SER A 371 7.21 -22.22 -13.79
N ALA A 372 6.32 -22.98 -14.42
CA ALA A 372 4.99 -23.23 -13.87
C ALA A 372 5.08 -23.88 -12.49
N LEU A 373 4.19 -23.48 -11.58
CA LEU A 373 4.04 -24.11 -10.28
C LEU A 373 3.51 -25.54 -10.46
N GLN A 374 4.05 -26.46 -9.68
CA GLN A 374 3.49 -27.81 -9.60
C GLN A 374 2.10 -27.73 -8.96
N ALA A 375 1.14 -28.50 -9.49
CA ALA A 375 -0.20 -28.60 -8.94
C ALA A 375 -0.14 -29.07 -7.48
N ARG A 376 -1.02 -28.54 -6.62
CA ARG A 376 -1.16 -29.07 -5.25
C ARG A 376 -1.52 -30.54 -5.36
N ARG A 377 -0.69 -31.44 -4.82
CA ARG A 377 -1.15 -32.81 -4.52
C ARG A 377 -2.32 -32.64 -3.55
N ARG A 378 -3.52 -33.07 -3.95
CA ARG A 378 -4.66 -33.12 -3.02
C ARG A 378 -4.24 -34.05 -1.89
N ALA A 379 -4.15 -33.50 -0.68
CA ALA A 379 -4.00 -34.27 0.55
C ALA A 379 -5.33 -34.94 0.90
#